data_AF-X1R1N4-F1
#
_entry.id   AF-X1R1N4-F1
#
_cell.length_a   1.000
_cell.length_b   1.000
_cell.length_c   1.000
_cell.angle_alpha   90.00
_cell.angle_beta   90.00
_cell.angle_gamma   90.00
#
_symmetry.space_group_name_H-M   'P 1'
#
loop_
_entity.id
_entity.type
_entity.pdbx_description
1 polymer ?
#
loop_
_entity_poly.entity_id
_entity_poly.type
_entity_poly.pdbx_seq_one_letter_code
_entity_poly.pdbx_strand_id
1 'polypeptide(L)' 'MSVLSILYFLGHIAELGGEIIGLEGNKAIIQAHEDTLGLKIGEVVRGTGRILSAELGPGLVGSIYDGLQKSLLTLA' A
#
# COMPACT_ATOMS: atom_id res chain seq x y z
N MET A 1 18.83 -2.24 10.01
CA MET A 1 18.17 -3.12 9.03
C MET A 1 16.79 -2.54 8.78
N SER A 2 16.63 -1.67 7.77
CA SER A 2 15.32 -1.06 7.48
C SER A 2 14.49 -2.07 6.69
N VAL A 3 13.52 -2.69 7.35
CA VAL A 3 12.52 -3.52 6.69
C VAL A 3 11.64 -2.57 5.87
N LEU A 4 11.58 -2.72 4.55
CA LEU A 4 10.74 -1.89 3.67
C LEU A 4 9.27 -2.14 4.03
N SER A 5 8.68 -1.22 4.79
CA SER A 5 7.31 -1.33 5.31
C SER A 5 6.33 -0.77 4.29
N ILE A 6 5.14 -1.37 4.20
CA ILE A 6 3.97 -0.74 3.56
C ILE A 6 3.55 0.46 4.40
N LEU A 7 3.06 1.51 3.75
CA LEU A 7 2.45 2.67 4.37
C LEU A 7 1.10 2.94 3.75
N TYR A 8 0.24 3.58 4.55
CA TYR A 8 -1.00 4.17 4.10
C TYR A 8 -0.90 5.69 4.22
N PHE A 9 -1.22 6.39 3.13
CA PHE A 9 -1.53 7.81 3.19
C PHE A 9 -2.98 7.96 3.61
N LEU A 10 -3.22 8.72 4.68
CA LEU A 10 -4.57 9.12 5.09
C LEU A 10 -4.98 10.33 4.27
N GLY A 11 -5.37 10.07 3.03
CA GLY A 11 -5.94 11.08 2.14
C GLY A 11 -7.31 11.55 2.64
N HIS A 12 -7.69 12.77 2.28
CA HIS A 12 -9.02 13.31 2.61
C HIS A 12 -10.18 12.51 1.96
N ILE A 13 -9.89 11.74 0.90
CA ILE A 13 -10.90 11.05 0.08
C ILE A 13 -10.81 9.52 0.27
N ALA A 14 -9.59 8.98 0.40
CA ALA A 14 -9.36 7.54 0.55
C ALA A 14 -7.99 7.27 1.19
N GLU A 15 -7.85 6.08 1.77
CA GLU A 15 -6.55 5.56 2.18
C GLU A 15 -5.79 5.03 0.95
N LEU A 16 -4.55 5.48 0.77
CA LEU A 16 -3.72 5.10 -0.37
C LEU A 16 -2.58 4.19 0.08
N GLY A 17 -2.47 3.00 -0.52
CA GLY A 17 -1.36 2.08 -0.26
C GLY A 17 -0.07 2.48 -1.00
N GLY A 18 1.07 2.37 -0.31
CA GLY A 18 2.39 2.56 -0.91
C GLY A 18 3.52 1.86 -0.17
N GLU A 19 4.72 1.86 -0.76
CA GLU A 19 5.93 1.28 -0.18
C GLU A 19 7.10 2.28 -0.15
N ILE A 20 7.90 2.28 0.92
CA ILE A 20 9.16 3.04 0.94
C ILE A 20 10.16 2.35 0.02
N ILE A 21 10.60 3.06 -1.02
CA ILE A 21 11.63 2.59 -1.95
C ILE A 21 13.00 3.24 -1.69
N GLY A 22 13.05 4.28 -0.86
CA GLY A 22 14.28 5.00 -0.56
C GLY A 22 14.18 5.87 0.70
N LEU A 23 15.32 6.08 1.33
CA LEU A 23 15.48 6.97 2.48
C LEU A 23 16.63 7.94 2.21
N GLU A 24 16.36 9.23 2.36
CA GLU A 24 17.33 10.31 2.17
C GLU A 24 17.29 11.25 3.39
N GLY A 25 18.21 11.03 4.33
CA GLY A 25 18.24 11.79 5.58
C GLY A 25 16.96 11.61 6.38
N ASN A 26 16.16 12.68 6.49
CA ASN A 26 14.86 12.69 7.17
C ASN A 26 13.65 12.56 6.22
N LYS A 27 13.89 12.26 4.94
CA LYS A 27 12.85 12.06 3.93
C LYS A 27 12.76 10.59 3.53
N ALA A 28 11.54 10.17 3.23
CA ALA A 28 11.26 8.88 2.61
C ALA A 28 10.73 9.09 1.19
N ILE A 29 11.20 8.28 0.26
CA ILE A 29 10.67 8.19 -1.11
C ILE A 29 9.70 7.01 -1.11
N ILE A 30 8.44 7.30 -1.44
CA ILE A 30 7.36 6.32 -1.39
C ILE A 30 6.80 6.12 -2.79
N GLN A 31 6.68 4.87 -3.21
CA GLN A 31 5.96 4.48 -4.41
C GLN A 31 4.50 4.23 -4.04
N ALA A 32 3.57 4.97 -4.65
CA ALA A 32 2.15 4.71 -4.54
C ALA A 32 1.73 3.59 -5.51
N HIS A 33 0.82 2.71 -5.07
CA HIS A 33 0.24 1.65 -5.91
C HIS A 33 -1.12 2.04 -6.51
N GLU A 34 -1.68 3.15 -6.07
CA GLU A 34 -3.00 3.67 -6.43
C GLU A 34 -2.86 5.14 -6.87
N ASP A 35 -3.93 5.71 -7.44
CA ASP A 35 -3.92 7.09 -7.93
C ASP A 35 -3.72 8.09 -6.77
N THR A 36 -2.76 9.00 -6.93
CA THR A 36 -2.41 10.02 -5.93
C THR A 36 -3.33 11.25 -5.98
N LEU A 37 -4.34 11.23 -6.86
CA LEU A 37 -5.37 12.25 -6.95
C LEU A 37 -6.03 12.51 -5.59
N GLY A 38 -5.97 13.77 -5.16
CA GLY A 38 -6.57 14.22 -3.89
C GLY A 38 -5.61 14.27 -2.72
N LEU A 39 -4.37 13.77 -2.85
CA LEU A 39 -3.36 13.95 -1.81
C LEU A 39 -2.97 15.43 -1.67
N LYS A 40 -2.73 15.85 -0.42
CA LYS A 40 -2.32 17.21 -0.08
C LYS A 40 -1.10 17.23 0.84
N ILE A 41 -0.34 18.30 0.74
CA ILE A 41 0.77 18.55 1.67
C ILE A 41 0.22 18.62 3.10
N GLY A 42 0.87 17.90 4.01
CA GLY A 42 0.50 17.84 5.44
C GLY A 42 -0.40 16.67 5.81
N GLU A 43 -0.84 15.84 4.86
CA GLU A 43 -1.55 14.61 5.17
C GLU A 43 -0.66 13.60 5.91
N VAL A 44 -1.29 12.82 6.78
CA VAL A 44 -0.59 11.89 7.66
C VAL A 44 -0.26 10.62 6.89
N VAL A 45 0.98 10.15 7.04
CA VAL A 45 1.42 8.86 6.54
C VAL A 45 1.58 7.91 7.73
N ARG A 46 0.98 6.72 7.65
CA ARG A 46 1.08 5.67 8.68
C ARG A 46 1.81 4.47 8.15
N GLY A 47 2.92 4.11 8.82
CA GLY A 47 3.59 2.84 8.57
C GLY A 47 2.82 1.67 9.17
N THR A 48 2.72 0.57 8.43
CA THR A 48 2.08 -0.67 8.90
C THR A 48 3.00 -1.52 9.79
N GLY A 49 4.31 -1.27 9.73
CA GLY A 49 5.33 -2.11 10.38
C GLY A 49 5.46 -3.50 9.74
N ARG A 50 4.84 -3.72 8.59
CA ARG A 50 4.83 -5.00 7.87
C ARG A 50 5.30 -4.79 6.43
N ILE A 51 6.00 -5.80 5.90
CA ILE A 51 6.36 -5.86 4.48
C ILE A 51 5.13 -6.18 3.64
N LEU A 52 5.17 -5.85 2.35
CA LEU A 52 4.20 -6.35 1.40
C LEU A 52 4.29 -7.88 1.34
N SER A 53 3.17 -8.53 1.57
CA SER A 53 3.06 -9.99 1.71
C SER A 53 1.78 -10.47 1.04
N ALA A 54 1.85 -11.67 0.45
CA ALA A 54 0.69 -12.34 -0.10
C ALA A 54 0.23 -13.46 0.85
N GLU A 55 -1.09 -13.64 0.96
CA GLU A 55 -1.68 -14.79 1.65
C GLU A 55 -1.66 -16.01 0.73
N LEU A 56 -1.17 -17.14 1.24
CA LEU A 56 -1.11 -18.41 0.51
C LEU A 56 -1.96 -19.46 1.21
N GLY A 57 -2.93 -20.02 0.49
CA GLY A 57 -3.79 -21.05 1.05
C GLY A 57 -4.89 -21.54 0.10
N PRO A 58 -5.73 -22.48 0.57
CA PRO A 58 -6.93 -22.89 -0.13
C PRO A 58 -7.84 -21.70 -0.45
N GLY A 59 -8.46 -21.69 -1.62
CA GLY A 59 -9.30 -20.58 -2.10
C GLY A 59 -8.63 -19.61 -3.08
N LEU A 60 -7.31 -19.72 -3.27
CA LEU A 60 -6.59 -18.95 -4.30
C LEU A 60 -6.89 -19.43 -5.73
N VAL A 61 -6.90 -20.75 -5.95
CA VAL A 61 -7.10 -21.32 -7.28
C VAL A 61 -8.55 -21.09 -7.72
N GLY A 62 -8.72 -20.48 -8.89
CA GLY A 62 -10.04 -20.13 -9.44
C GLY A 62 -10.51 -18.71 -9.10
N SER A 63 -9.77 -17.99 -8.26
CA SER A 63 -10.03 -16.58 -7.94
C SER A 63 -9.23 -15.63 -8.85
N ILE A 64 -9.69 -14.38 -8.98
CA ILE A 64 -8.99 -13.33 -9.74
C ILE A 64 -8.68 -12.18 -8.78
N TYR A 65 -7.42 -11.75 -8.75
CA TYR A 65 -6.92 -10.68 -7.89
C TYR A 65 -6.19 -9.61 -8.69
N ASP A 66 -6.06 -8.41 -8.13
CA ASP A 66 -5.15 -7.37 -8.63
C ASP A 66 -3.70 -7.58 -8.16
N GLY A 67 -2.82 -6.61 -8.46
CA GLY A 67 -1.40 -6.65 -8.07
C GLY A 67 -1.14 -6.53 -6.55
N LEU A 68 -2.15 -6.22 -5.74
CA LEU A 68 -2.09 -6.13 -4.29
C LEU A 68 -2.91 -7.23 -3.58
N GLN A 69 -3.33 -8.26 -4.33
CA GLN A 69 -4.16 -9.36 -3.84
C GLN A 69 -5.58 -8.95 -3.38
N LYS A 70 -6.13 -7.84 -3.88
CA LYS A 70 -7.57 -7.52 -3.70
C LYS A 70 -8.40 -8.38 -4.65
N SER A 71 -9.41 -9.09 -4.13
CA SER A 71 -10.30 -9.94 -4.95
C SER A 71 -11.14 -9.09 -5.90
N LEU A 72 -11.07 -9.37 -7.20
CA LEU A 72 -11.88 -8.67 -8.20
C LEU A 72 -13.30 -9.23 -8.34
N LEU A 73 -13.56 -10.41 -7.76
CA LEU A 73 -14.86 -11.07 -7.81
C LEU A 73 -15.76 -10.72 -6.61
N THR A 74 -15.19 -10.12 -5.57
CA THR A 74 -15.88 -9.84 -4.29
C THR A 74 -16.04 -8.33 -4.03
N LEU A 75 -15.56 -7.47 -4.95
CA LEU A 75 -15.82 -6.02 -4.90
C LEU A 75 -17.29 -5.77 -5.30
N ALA A 76 -18.17 -5.83 -4.32
CA ALA A 76 -19.57 -5.40 -4.38
C ALA A 76 -19.77 -4.21 -3.44
#